data_AF-A0A6V7XL40-F1
#
_entry.id   AF-A0A6V7XL40-F1
#
_cell.length_a   1.000
_cell.length_b   1.000
_cell.length_c   1.000
_cell.angle_alpha   90.00
_cell.angle_beta   90.00
_cell.angle_gamma   90.00
#
_symmetry.space_group_name_H-M   'P 1'
#
loop_
_entity.id
_entity.type
_entity.pdbx_description
1 polymer ?
#
loop_
_entity_poly.entity_id
_entity_poly.type
_entity_poly.pdbx_seq_one_letter_code
_entity_poly.pdbx_strand_id
1 'polypeptide(L)'
;MPKLFLFNFLIIIYLFPFLKQFLAESLLFEWIPSNQLSKTKYWINKENCEKRENKNNSFVAILDGEMKVYNLVLPENGIIFFGNKAKIEEEKNKEKKQCLEESFNSPKIDEPNFFDGANWQIKKVKSVIEKEEYDENEEEEESISSNIFLLDAQKVPSIKDDVLFPKEKSSKISLNVQTKVRSLNFSGNLLSNDQLRHLPYTIEGQLQLILGDRVSIEYKKLNKSLLFNLPLGLVLKINEEKSKKDEKMKEREIFFGSPNSNFFEPQFSALCAFVNCEPLNNYCSLPLKPVGQCCEQCGAILSFRQNTLNFTKSLEIIKKYGKLIKDFEWLPKDSGISFVRIDNDDFHPLYQISILNKHSSNYNENQFCSVIWDIFKRIQQGINSHLPVEYQPSAENEDKFYFDLKLKCSRQVGIIHFKELVPWLFLGIIFGVVLILAVRSEYRRNPRLRLFIAESLRNERFLNINVKWRRGTNENVEIPTNWNGNNEINDQTRINLFSTVTGSVSEFVNKAFLKSAKIDENEELLEEEDK
;
A
#
# COMPACT_ATOMS: atom_id res chain seq x y z
N MET A 1 -27.21 53.98 -19.04
CA MET A 1 -27.40 52.64 -18.43
C MET A 1 -27.23 51.41 -19.35
N PRO A 2 -27.02 51.45 -20.69
CA PRO A 2 -26.90 50.21 -21.48
C PRO A 2 -25.51 49.54 -21.43
N LYS A 3 -24.45 50.26 -21.00
CA LYS A 3 -23.07 49.71 -20.96
C LYS A 3 -22.83 48.70 -19.82
N LEU A 4 -23.57 48.79 -18.72
CA LEU A 4 -23.43 47.85 -17.60
C LEU A 4 -24.05 46.47 -17.91
N PHE A 5 -25.09 46.45 -18.75
CA PHE A 5 -25.79 45.23 -19.13
C PHE A 5 -24.95 44.38 -20.10
N LEU A 6 -24.28 45.02 -21.06
CA LEU A 6 -23.39 44.35 -22.01
C LEU A 6 -22.15 43.74 -21.33
N PHE A 7 -21.62 44.41 -20.30
CA PHE A 7 -20.44 43.92 -19.57
C PHE A 7 -20.76 42.66 -18.74
N ASN A 8 -21.90 42.64 -18.04
CA ASN A 8 -22.35 41.45 -17.31
C ASN A 8 -22.69 40.28 -18.25
N PHE A 9 -23.25 40.56 -19.44
CA PHE A 9 -23.56 39.52 -20.42
C PHE A 9 -22.30 38.89 -21.03
N LEU A 10 -21.28 39.71 -21.33
CA LEU A 10 -19.97 39.22 -21.79
C LEU A 10 -19.27 38.38 -20.71
N ILE A 11 -19.31 38.80 -19.44
CA ILE A 11 -18.75 38.01 -18.33
C ILE A 11 -19.44 36.65 -18.21
N ILE A 12 -20.77 36.59 -18.35
CA ILE A 12 -21.51 35.32 -18.32
C ILE A 12 -21.12 34.43 -19.51
N ILE A 13 -20.97 34.97 -20.71
CA ILE A 13 -20.55 34.21 -21.90
C ILE A 13 -19.11 33.70 -21.77
N TYR A 14 -18.19 34.47 -21.20
CA TYR A 14 -16.80 34.04 -20.97
C TYR A 14 -16.65 33.07 -19.79
N LEU A 15 -17.52 33.12 -18.78
CA LEU A 15 -17.53 32.17 -17.67
C LEU A 15 -18.23 30.84 -18.01
N PHE A 16 -19.17 30.83 -18.96
CA PHE A 16 -19.91 29.64 -19.35
C PHE A 16 -19.05 28.46 -19.87
N PRO A 17 -18.02 28.67 -20.72
CA PRO A 17 -17.14 27.58 -21.14
C PRO A 17 -16.26 27.08 -19.98
N PHE A 18 -15.82 27.96 -19.08
CA PHE A 18 -15.10 27.56 -17.87
C PHE A 18 -15.98 26.71 -16.95
N LEU A 19 -17.26 27.06 -16.77
CA LEU A 19 -18.20 26.29 -15.94
C LEU A 19 -18.50 24.88 -16.49
N LYS A 20 -18.45 24.66 -17.80
CA LYS A 20 -18.68 23.34 -18.41
C LYS A 20 -17.51 22.36 -18.19
N GLN A 21 -16.30 22.86 -17.94
CA GLN A 21 -15.10 22.03 -17.84
C GLN A 21 -14.89 21.42 -16.44
N PHE A 22 -15.71 21.77 -15.45
CA PHE A 22 -15.55 21.36 -14.05
C PHE A 22 -16.46 20.22 -13.58
N LEU A 23 -17.10 19.47 -14.50
CA LEU A 23 -17.84 18.29 -14.09
C LEU A 23 -16.85 17.29 -13.47
N ALA A 24 -17.15 16.85 -12.23
CA ALA A 24 -16.41 15.78 -11.56
C ALA A 24 -16.18 14.66 -12.59
N GLU A 25 -14.91 14.42 -12.92
CA GLU A 25 -14.52 13.53 -14.01
C GLU A 25 -15.03 12.13 -13.70
N SER A 26 -16.21 11.80 -14.22
CA SER A 26 -16.64 10.42 -14.34
C SER A 26 -15.60 9.66 -15.13
N LEU A 27 -15.13 8.56 -14.57
CA LEU A 27 -14.16 7.73 -15.25
C LEU A 27 -14.90 6.72 -16.13
N LEU A 28 -14.31 6.42 -17.28
CA LEU A 28 -14.78 5.33 -18.12
C LEU A 28 -13.96 4.09 -17.79
N PHE A 29 -14.61 3.07 -17.27
CA PHE A 29 -13.99 1.78 -17.00
C PHE A 29 -14.30 0.82 -18.14
N GLU A 30 -13.27 0.42 -18.88
CA GLU A 30 -13.36 -0.62 -19.89
C GLU A 30 -13.01 -1.99 -19.33
N TRP A 31 -13.84 -2.98 -19.63
CA TRP A 31 -13.57 -4.37 -19.30
C TRP A 31 -12.41 -4.95 -20.12
N ILE A 32 -11.40 -5.48 -19.41
CA ILE A 32 -10.18 -6.06 -20.00
C ILE A 32 -10.41 -7.53 -20.43
N PRO A 33 -10.97 -8.41 -19.58
CA PRO A 33 -11.12 -9.83 -19.93
C PRO A 33 -11.91 -10.01 -21.23
N SER A 34 -11.50 -10.99 -22.02
CA SER A 34 -12.05 -11.24 -23.35
C SER A 34 -11.96 -12.72 -23.66
N ASN A 35 -13.06 -13.35 -24.07
CA ASN A 35 -13.03 -14.75 -24.49
C ASN A 35 -12.92 -14.86 -26.01
N GLN A 36 -11.93 -14.19 -26.60
CA GLN A 36 -11.71 -14.17 -28.04
C GLN A 36 -10.98 -15.43 -28.51
N LEU A 37 -11.61 -16.22 -29.39
CA LEU A 37 -11.10 -17.49 -29.89
C LEU A 37 -9.82 -17.35 -30.73
N SER A 38 -9.61 -16.21 -31.39
CA SER A 38 -8.40 -15.98 -32.18
C SER A 38 -7.13 -15.73 -31.34
N LYS A 39 -7.26 -15.58 -30.01
CA LYS A 39 -6.10 -15.37 -29.12
C LYS A 39 -5.58 -16.70 -28.57
N THR A 40 -4.34 -17.05 -28.93
CA THR A 40 -3.65 -18.29 -28.53
C THR A 40 -3.57 -18.50 -27.02
N LYS A 41 -3.52 -17.42 -26.22
CA LYS A 41 -3.42 -17.51 -24.75
C LYS A 41 -4.59 -18.23 -24.04
N TYR A 42 -5.71 -18.44 -24.71
CA TYR A 42 -6.88 -19.14 -24.14
C TYR A 42 -6.96 -20.62 -24.55
N TRP A 43 -6.07 -21.05 -25.43
CA TRP A 43 -5.93 -22.43 -25.84
C TRP A 43 -4.84 -23.06 -25.01
N ILE A 44 -5.14 -24.19 -24.38
CA ILE A 44 -4.10 -24.95 -23.71
C ILE A 44 -3.46 -25.86 -24.76
N ASN A 45 -2.17 -25.63 -25.02
CA ASN A 45 -1.31 -26.64 -25.63
C ASN A 45 -1.16 -27.78 -24.62
N LYS A 46 -2.06 -28.75 -24.70
CA LYS A 46 -1.95 -29.99 -23.95
C LYS A 46 -1.22 -30.99 -24.83
N GLU A 47 -0.03 -31.38 -24.40
CA GLU A 47 0.67 -32.55 -24.95
C GLU A 47 -0.05 -33.88 -24.61
N ASN A 48 -1.08 -33.86 -23.74
CA ASN A 48 -1.86 -35.05 -23.38
C ASN A 48 -3.34 -34.87 -23.72
N CYS A 49 -3.77 -35.57 -24.78
CA CYS A 49 -5.12 -35.60 -25.38
C CYS A 49 -6.15 -36.38 -24.54
N GLU A 50 -6.21 -36.15 -23.23
CA GLU A 50 -7.30 -36.72 -22.43
C GLU A 50 -8.52 -35.80 -22.49
N LYS A 51 -9.60 -36.35 -23.08
CA LYS A 51 -10.94 -35.76 -23.12
C LYS A 51 -11.39 -35.41 -21.70
N ARG A 52 -11.40 -34.12 -21.36
CA ARG A 52 -12.13 -33.62 -20.19
C ARG A 52 -13.53 -33.23 -20.62
N GLU A 53 -14.51 -34.01 -20.19
CA GLU A 53 -15.90 -33.60 -20.21
C GLU A 53 -16.11 -32.47 -19.19
N ASN A 54 -16.01 -31.21 -19.63
CA ASN A 54 -16.45 -30.07 -18.81
C ASN A 54 -17.98 -29.94 -18.91
N LYS A 55 -18.70 -30.82 -18.22
CA LYS A 55 -20.16 -30.99 -18.41
C LYS A 55 -21.04 -29.83 -17.91
N ASN A 56 -20.54 -28.87 -17.13
CA ASN A 56 -21.44 -27.93 -16.42
C ASN A 56 -21.15 -26.43 -16.58
N ASN A 57 -20.18 -26.00 -17.40
CA ASN A 57 -19.83 -24.58 -17.47
C ASN A 57 -20.43 -23.93 -18.72
N SER A 58 -21.23 -22.87 -18.50
CA SER A 58 -21.66 -21.97 -19.56
C SER A 58 -20.46 -21.35 -20.27
N PHE A 59 -20.47 -21.42 -21.61
CA PHE A 59 -19.39 -20.93 -22.45
C PHE A 59 -19.81 -19.70 -23.25
N VAL A 60 -18.99 -18.66 -23.26
CA VAL A 60 -19.23 -17.47 -24.10
C VAL A 60 -17.92 -17.09 -24.76
N ALA A 61 -17.88 -17.09 -26.09
CA ALA A 61 -16.69 -16.72 -26.85
C ALA A 61 -17.02 -15.86 -28.06
N ILE A 62 -16.02 -15.15 -28.58
CA ILE A 62 -16.12 -14.38 -29.82
C ILE A 62 -15.05 -14.84 -30.80
N LEU A 63 -15.44 -15.08 -32.04
CA LEU A 63 -14.54 -15.23 -33.17
C LEU A 63 -14.53 -13.92 -33.95
N ASP A 64 -13.43 -13.17 -33.89
CA ASP A 64 -13.24 -11.97 -34.70
C ASP A 64 -11.87 -12.07 -35.39
N GLY A 65 -11.86 -12.80 -36.51
CA GLY A 65 -10.66 -13.19 -37.26
C GLY A 65 -10.81 -14.54 -37.96
N GLU A 66 -9.74 -14.98 -38.62
CA GLU A 66 -9.69 -16.28 -39.29
C GLU A 66 -9.24 -17.39 -38.32
N MET A 67 -9.93 -18.52 -38.36
CA MET A 67 -9.61 -19.73 -37.60
C MET A 67 -9.63 -20.93 -38.54
N LYS A 68 -8.51 -21.65 -38.61
CA LYS A 68 -8.41 -22.92 -39.35
C LYS A 68 -8.69 -24.05 -38.39
N VAL A 69 -9.64 -24.90 -38.73
CA VAL A 69 -10.07 -26.01 -37.88
C VAL A 69 -10.15 -27.29 -38.69
N TYR A 70 -9.73 -28.40 -38.09
CA TYR A 70 -9.99 -29.73 -38.64
C TYR A 70 -11.36 -30.26 -38.17
N ASN A 71 -11.64 -30.10 -36.88
CA ASN A 71 -12.91 -30.43 -36.26
C ASN A 71 -13.19 -29.42 -35.15
N LEU A 72 -14.41 -28.89 -35.08
CA LEU A 72 -14.83 -27.95 -34.06
C LEU A 72 -15.94 -28.58 -33.23
N VAL A 73 -15.64 -28.93 -31.99
CA VAL A 73 -16.63 -29.41 -31.02
C VAL A 73 -17.17 -28.22 -30.25
N LEU A 74 -18.47 -27.97 -30.36
CA LEU A 74 -19.14 -26.90 -29.64
C LEU A 74 -19.56 -27.35 -28.23
N PRO A 75 -19.56 -26.45 -27.24
CA PRO A 75 -20.07 -26.76 -25.91
C PRO A 75 -21.59 -27.02 -25.97
N GLU A 76 -22.09 -27.89 -25.09
CA GLU A 76 -23.53 -28.14 -24.95
C GLU A 76 -24.29 -26.89 -24.50
N ASN A 77 -23.66 -26.07 -23.65
CA ASN A 77 -24.23 -24.83 -23.12
C ASN A 77 -23.28 -23.66 -23.40
N GLY A 78 -23.51 -22.93 -24.49
CA GLY A 78 -22.74 -21.72 -24.75
C GLY A 78 -23.16 -20.93 -26.00
N ILE A 79 -22.57 -19.75 -26.15
CA ILE A 79 -22.71 -18.87 -27.31
C ILE A 79 -21.34 -18.58 -27.91
N ILE A 80 -21.24 -18.66 -29.23
CA ILE A 80 -20.12 -18.13 -30.01
C ILE A 80 -20.63 -16.96 -30.85
N PHE A 81 -20.09 -15.77 -30.60
CA PHE A 81 -20.35 -14.58 -31.39
C PHE A 81 -19.40 -14.55 -32.60
N PHE A 82 -19.92 -14.26 -33.78
CA PHE A 82 -19.13 -14.07 -34.99
C PHE A 82 -18.99 -12.57 -35.28
N GLY A 83 -17.78 -12.05 -35.13
CA GLY A 83 -17.44 -10.69 -35.52
C GLY A 83 -17.41 -10.52 -37.04
N ASN A 84 -17.32 -9.27 -37.52
CA ASN A 84 -17.33 -8.95 -38.95
C ASN A 84 -16.16 -9.57 -39.73
N LYS A 85 -15.07 -9.92 -39.04
CA LYS A 85 -13.88 -10.55 -39.63
C LYS A 85 -13.84 -12.06 -39.40
N ALA A 86 -14.89 -12.65 -38.83
CA ALA A 86 -14.93 -14.06 -38.53
C ALA A 86 -14.87 -14.91 -39.80
N LYS A 87 -13.89 -15.80 -39.89
CA LYS A 87 -13.77 -16.77 -40.97
C LYS A 87 -13.35 -18.11 -40.39
N ILE A 88 -14.11 -19.16 -40.67
CA ILE A 88 -13.73 -20.53 -40.31
C ILE A 88 -13.35 -21.24 -41.61
N GLU A 89 -12.13 -21.74 -41.68
CA GLU A 89 -11.65 -22.54 -42.81
C GLU A 89 -11.34 -23.96 -42.37
N GLU A 90 -11.66 -24.93 -43.23
CA GLU A 90 -11.27 -26.33 -43.01
C GLU A 90 -9.77 -26.50 -43.29
N GLU A 91 -9.03 -27.03 -42.32
CA GLU A 91 -7.62 -27.37 -42.52
C GLU A 91 -7.50 -28.72 -43.25
N LYS A 92 -7.28 -28.64 -44.58
CA LYS A 92 -7.22 -29.82 -45.47
C LYS A 92 -5.97 -30.69 -45.27
N ASN A 93 -4.94 -30.18 -44.60
CA ASN A 93 -3.62 -30.80 -44.56
C ASN A 93 -3.52 -31.83 -43.42
N LYS A 94 -3.93 -33.08 -43.70
CA LYS A 94 -3.97 -34.19 -42.73
C LYS A 94 -2.59 -34.64 -42.23
N GLU A 95 -1.48 -34.16 -42.79
CA GLU A 95 -0.13 -34.62 -42.46
C GLU A 95 0.49 -33.96 -41.22
N LYS A 96 -0.05 -32.83 -40.72
CA LYS A 96 0.32 -32.24 -39.41
C LYS A 96 -0.47 -32.88 -38.26
N LYS A 97 -0.51 -34.21 -38.25
CA LYS A 97 -1.36 -35.04 -37.38
C LYS A 97 -0.73 -35.40 -36.03
N GLN A 98 0.22 -34.60 -35.53
CA GLN A 98 0.55 -34.66 -34.10
C GLN A 98 -0.53 -33.85 -33.39
N CYS A 99 -1.51 -34.57 -32.83
CA CYS A 99 -2.66 -34.03 -32.12
C CYS A 99 -2.27 -32.96 -31.10
N LEU A 100 -2.31 -31.70 -31.51
CA LEU A 100 -2.64 -30.60 -30.62
C LEU A 100 -4.17 -30.57 -30.57
N GLU A 101 -4.78 -31.49 -29.83
CA GLU A 101 -6.16 -31.28 -29.37
C GLU A 101 -6.11 -30.08 -28.41
N GLU A 102 -6.15 -28.89 -28.99
CA GLU A 102 -6.28 -27.65 -28.23
C GLU A 102 -7.70 -27.61 -27.67
N SER A 103 -7.86 -28.11 -26.45
CA SER A 103 -9.08 -27.83 -25.70
C SER A 103 -9.05 -26.34 -25.35
N PHE A 104 -10.08 -25.59 -25.75
CA PHE A 104 -10.29 -24.27 -25.19
C PHE A 104 -10.55 -24.46 -23.71
N ASN A 105 -9.52 -24.23 -22.89
CA ASN A 105 -9.72 -24.23 -21.48
C ASN A 105 -10.29 -22.85 -21.21
N SER A 106 -11.62 -22.78 -21.07
CA SER A 106 -12.21 -21.67 -20.34
C SER A 106 -11.36 -21.55 -19.08
N PRO A 107 -10.65 -20.42 -18.90
CA PRO A 107 -9.60 -20.34 -17.92
C PRO A 107 -10.17 -20.85 -16.60
N LYS A 108 -9.57 -21.91 -16.04
CA LYS A 108 -9.87 -22.33 -14.66
C LYS A 108 -9.57 -21.22 -13.65
N ILE A 109 -8.87 -20.18 -14.12
CA ILE A 109 -8.66 -18.89 -13.48
C ILE A 109 -10.05 -18.32 -13.24
N ASP A 110 -10.37 -18.17 -11.96
CA ASP A 110 -11.58 -17.62 -11.37
C ASP A 110 -12.38 -16.75 -12.35
N GLU A 111 -13.66 -17.10 -12.54
CA GLU A 111 -14.55 -16.37 -13.43
C GLU A 111 -14.41 -14.86 -13.18
N PRO A 112 -14.00 -14.08 -14.20
CA PRO A 112 -13.50 -12.73 -13.96
C PRO A 112 -14.57 -11.90 -13.25
N ASN A 113 -14.18 -11.36 -12.11
CA ASN A 113 -15.11 -10.73 -11.19
C ASN A 113 -15.18 -9.23 -11.43
N PHE A 114 -16.37 -8.67 -11.29
CA PHE A 114 -16.59 -7.23 -11.38
C PHE A 114 -15.75 -6.46 -10.35
N PHE A 115 -15.51 -7.01 -9.16
CA PHE A 115 -14.78 -6.33 -8.09
C PHE A 115 -13.27 -6.57 -8.09
N ASP A 116 -12.76 -7.30 -9.09
CA ASP A 116 -11.31 -7.42 -9.28
C ASP A 116 -10.80 -6.26 -10.13
N GLY A 117 -10.02 -5.36 -9.51
CA GLY A 117 -9.46 -4.19 -10.17
C GLY A 117 -8.54 -4.51 -11.35
N ALA A 118 -7.98 -5.72 -11.43
CA ALA A 118 -7.18 -6.14 -12.58
C ALA A 118 -8.02 -6.38 -13.85
N ASN A 119 -9.34 -6.52 -13.73
CA ASN A 119 -10.24 -6.71 -14.86
C ASN A 119 -10.69 -5.39 -15.52
N TRP A 120 -10.23 -4.25 -15.00
CA TRP A 120 -10.64 -2.94 -15.48
C TRP A 120 -9.49 -2.09 -15.98
N GLN A 121 -9.72 -1.42 -17.11
CA GLN A 121 -8.86 -0.38 -17.64
C GLN A 121 -9.58 0.95 -17.56
N ILE A 122 -8.97 1.94 -16.91
CA ILE A 122 -9.54 3.27 -16.83
C ILE A 122 -9.15 4.06 -18.08
N LYS A 123 -10.15 4.49 -18.84
CA LYS A 123 -10.02 5.37 -20.00
C LYS A 123 -10.38 6.80 -19.61
N LYS A 124 -9.65 7.78 -20.15
CA LYS A 124 -10.11 9.17 -20.12
C LYS A 124 -11.40 9.22 -20.90
N VAL A 125 -12.45 9.77 -20.29
CA VAL A 125 -13.56 10.29 -21.08
C VAL A 125 -12.99 11.50 -21.81
N LYS A 126 -12.51 11.31 -23.05
CA LYS A 126 -12.43 12.42 -24.00
C LYS A 126 -13.83 12.98 -24.03
N SER A 127 -14.02 14.20 -23.52
CA SER A 127 -15.33 14.84 -23.49
C SER A 127 -15.92 14.76 -24.89
N VAL A 128 -16.89 13.88 -25.07
CA VAL A 128 -17.49 13.52 -26.37
C VAL A 128 -18.11 14.75 -27.06
N ILE A 129 -18.22 15.86 -26.34
CA ILE A 129 -18.81 17.12 -26.76
C ILE A 129 -17.95 17.86 -27.81
N GLU A 130 -16.69 17.50 -28.04
CA GLU A 130 -15.83 18.14 -29.06
C GLU A 130 -15.58 17.29 -30.31
N LYS A 131 -16.38 16.24 -30.56
CA LYS A 131 -16.31 15.49 -31.82
C LYS A 131 -17.12 16.16 -32.94
N GLU A 132 -16.77 17.38 -33.28
CA GLU A 132 -16.99 17.92 -34.62
C GLU A 132 -15.62 18.44 -35.10
N GLU A 133 -14.99 17.67 -35.98
CA GLU A 133 -13.93 18.14 -36.88
C GLU A 133 -12.53 18.42 -36.28
N TYR A 134 -11.80 17.40 -35.80
CA TYR A 134 -10.36 17.51 -35.57
C TYR A 134 -9.58 16.28 -36.08
N ASP A 135 -8.48 16.58 -36.77
CA ASP A 135 -7.56 15.68 -37.50
C ASP A 135 -7.15 14.41 -36.72
N GLU A 136 -7.18 13.26 -37.40
CA GLU A 136 -6.83 11.93 -36.87
C GLU A 136 -5.33 11.73 -36.54
N ASN A 137 -4.52 12.80 -36.53
CA ASN A 137 -3.06 12.72 -36.49
C ASN A 137 -2.40 13.18 -35.18
N GLU A 138 -3.15 13.48 -34.11
CA GLU A 138 -2.53 13.90 -32.84
C GLU A 138 -2.13 12.73 -31.93
N GLU A 139 -0.87 12.84 -31.49
CA GLU A 139 -0.02 11.89 -30.79
C GLU A 139 -0.61 11.27 -29.52
N GLU A 140 -0.09 10.07 -29.21
CA GLU A 140 -0.36 9.20 -28.07
C GLU A 140 -1.04 9.87 -26.87
N GLU A 141 -2.29 9.49 -26.62
CA GLU A 141 -3.05 9.89 -25.43
C GLU A 141 -2.22 9.66 -24.16
N GLU A 142 -1.67 10.72 -23.58
CA GLU A 142 -1.06 10.70 -22.24
C GLU A 142 -2.09 10.05 -21.29
N SER A 143 -1.80 8.81 -20.89
CA SER A 143 -2.60 8.06 -19.90
C SER A 143 -2.89 8.94 -18.69
N ILE A 144 -4.08 8.82 -18.07
CA ILE A 144 -4.48 9.60 -16.88
C ILE A 144 -3.31 9.65 -15.92
N SER A 145 -2.81 10.88 -15.79
CA SER A 145 -1.56 11.28 -15.18
C SER A 145 -0.97 10.21 -14.28
N SER A 146 0.23 9.75 -14.61
CA SER A 146 1.09 8.92 -13.76
C SER A 146 1.23 9.42 -12.31
N ASN A 147 0.75 10.64 -12.00
CA ASN A 147 0.94 11.35 -10.74
C ASN A 147 -0.15 11.11 -9.68
N ILE A 148 -1.36 10.68 -10.06
CA ILE A 148 -2.41 10.35 -9.07
C ILE A 148 -2.32 8.86 -8.76
N PHE A 149 -2.18 8.54 -7.48
CA PHE A 149 -2.31 7.18 -7.01
C PHE A 149 -3.78 6.82 -6.85
N LEU A 150 -4.23 5.78 -7.54
CA LEU A 150 -5.56 5.23 -7.37
C LEU A 150 -5.55 4.19 -6.25
N LEU A 151 -6.37 4.43 -5.23
CA LEU A 151 -6.64 3.46 -4.17
C LEU A 151 -7.34 2.22 -4.75
N ASP A 152 -7.23 1.07 -4.10
CA ASP A 152 -7.82 -0.18 -4.62
C ASP A 152 -9.31 -0.05 -4.96
N ALA A 153 -10.08 0.61 -4.10
CA ALA A 153 -11.51 0.87 -4.32
C ALA A 153 -11.83 1.81 -5.50
N GLN A 154 -10.86 2.59 -5.98
CA GLN A 154 -10.98 3.43 -7.17
C GLN A 154 -10.56 2.71 -8.46
N LYS A 155 -10.01 1.48 -8.36
CA LYS A 155 -9.66 0.64 -9.52
C LYS A 155 -10.84 -0.17 -10.06
N VAL A 156 -11.99 -0.08 -9.39
CA VAL A 156 -13.24 -0.75 -9.77
C VAL A 156 -14.32 0.33 -9.98
N PRO A 157 -15.24 0.15 -10.96
CA PRO A 157 -16.29 1.13 -11.22
C PRO A 157 -17.14 1.41 -9.98
N SER A 158 -17.50 2.67 -9.79
CA SER A 158 -18.39 3.15 -8.73
C SER A 158 -19.70 3.71 -9.29
N ILE A 159 -20.59 4.19 -8.41
CA ILE A 159 -21.91 4.75 -8.77
C ILE A 159 -21.86 5.92 -9.78
N LYS A 160 -20.70 6.56 -9.93
CA LYS A 160 -20.53 7.74 -10.81
C LYS A 160 -19.84 7.44 -12.13
N ASP A 161 -19.38 6.21 -12.28
CA ASP A 161 -18.52 5.84 -13.38
C ASP A 161 -19.34 5.23 -14.50
N ASP A 162 -18.81 5.38 -15.72
CA ASP A 162 -19.35 4.71 -16.89
C ASP A 162 -18.62 3.40 -17.08
N VAL A 163 -19.37 2.35 -17.39
CA VAL A 163 -18.82 1.03 -17.66
C VAL A 163 -18.99 0.69 -19.13
N LEU A 164 -17.91 0.24 -19.76
CA LEU A 164 -17.88 -0.18 -21.16
C LEU A 164 -17.43 -1.64 -21.26
N PHE A 165 -18.31 -2.46 -21.83
CA PHE A 165 -17.98 -3.79 -22.34
C PHE A 165 -17.85 -3.69 -23.87
N PRO A 166 -16.61 -3.73 -24.41
CA PRO A 166 -16.37 -3.54 -25.84
C PRO A 166 -17.13 -4.56 -26.68
N LYS A 167 -17.76 -4.11 -27.77
CA LYS A 167 -18.51 -5.00 -28.69
C LYS A 167 -17.62 -6.05 -29.35
N GLU A 168 -16.33 -5.76 -29.48
CA GLU A 168 -15.30 -6.65 -30.06
C GLU A 168 -14.82 -7.72 -29.06
N LYS A 169 -15.31 -7.70 -27.81
CA LYS A 169 -14.94 -8.65 -26.76
C LYS A 169 -16.19 -9.35 -26.23
N SER A 170 -16.22 -10.68 -26.31
CA SER A 170 -17.13 -11.46 -25.49
C SER A 170 -16.70 -11.34 -24.02
N SER A 171 -17.63 -10.95 -23.17
CA SER A 171 -17.40 -10.73 -21.75
C SER A 171 -18.25 -11.72 -20.96
N LYS A 172 -17.62 -12.46 -20.05
CA LYS A 172 -18.29 -13.18 -18.96
C LYS A 172 -17.91 -12.44 -17.68
N ILE A 173 -18.86 -12.13 -16.81
CA ILE A 173 -18.63 -11.31 -15.62
C ILE A 173 -19.32 -11.98 -14.44
N SER A 174 -18.61 -12.11 -13.33
CA SER A 174 -19.16 -12.54 -12.06
C SER A 174 -19.48 -11.35 -11.15
N LEU A 175 -20.68 -11.33 -10.59
CA LEU A 175 -21.20 -10.28 -9.70
C LEU A 175 -21.61 -10.89 -8.35
N ASN A 176 -20.77 -10.68 -7.35
CA ASN A 176 -20.98 -11.22 -6.00
C ASN A 176 -21.74 -10.30 -5.05
N VAL A 177 -21.87 -9.02 -5.42
CA VAL A 177 -22.48 -7.96 -4.61
C VAL A 177 -23.24 -7.01 -5.54
N GLN A 178 -24.35 -6.45 -5.06
CA GLN A 178 -25.06 -5.38 -5.75
C GLN A 178 -24.15 -4.16 -5.93
N THR A 179 -24.05 -3.70 -7.16
CA THR A 179 -23.33 -2.49 -7.53
C THR A 179 -24.24 -1.51 -8.27
N LYS A 180 -23.82 -0.26 -8.33
CA LYS A 180 -24.49 0.79 -9.11
C LYS A 180 -23.42 1.49 -9.90
N VAL A 181 -23.75 1.90 -11.11
CA VAL A 181 -22.87 2.64 -12.02
C VAL A 181 -23.68 3.77 -12.63
N ARG A 182 -23.00 4.78 -13.16
CA ARG A 182 -23.72 5.89 -13.79
C ARG A 182 -24.34 5.44 -15.10
N SER A 183 -23.55 4.77 -15.94
CA SER A 183 -24.02 4.21 -17.20
C SER A 183 -23.32 2.90 -17.52
N LEU A 184 -23.98 2.08 -18.34
CA LEU A 184 -23.49 0.77 -18.74
C LEU A 184 -23.67 0.60 -20.24
N ASN A 185 -22.56 0.60 -20.98
CA ASN A 185 -22.51 0.21 -22.37
C ASN A 185 -22.14 -1.28 -22.46
N PHE A 186 -23.10 -2.09 -22.88
CA PHE A 186 -22.95 -3.53 -22.98
C PHE A 186 -23.12 -3.98 -24.43
N SER A 187 -22.09 -4.61 -25.00
CA SER A 187 -22.09 -5.05 -26.40
C SER A 187 -22.37 -3.92 -27.41
N GLY A 188 -21.90 -2.71 -27.11
CA GLY A 188 -22.08 -1.52 -27.95
C GLY A 188 -23.39 -0.77 -27.73
N ASN A 189 -24.29 -1.28 -26.89
CA ASN A 189 -25.56 -0.62 -26.57
C ASN A 189 -25.49 0.02 -25.19
N LEU A 190 -25.81 1.32 -25.12
CA LEU A 190 -26.06 1.99 -23.84
C LEU A 190 -27.37 1.46 -23.27
N LEU A 191 -27.29 0.66 -22.21
CA LEU A 191 -28.48 0.05 -21.61
C LEU A 191 -29.25 1.11 -20.81
N SER A 192 -30.58 1.04 -20.85
CA SER A 192 -31.46 1.70 -19.89
C SER A 192 -31.66 0.85 -18.64
N ASN A 193 -32.19 1.42 -17.55
CA ASN A 193 -32.54 0.64 -16.36
C ASN A 193 -33.52 -0.50 -16.68
N ASP A 194 -34.48 -0.27 -17.58
CA ASP A 194 -35.43 -1.30 -17.98
C ASP A 194 -34.74 -2.40 -18.79
N GLN A 195 -33.86 -2.07 -19.73
CA GLN A 195 -33.11 -3.09 -20.47
C GLN A 195 -32.21 -3.92 -19.54
N LEU A 196 -31.54 -3.26 -18.60
CA LEU A 196 -30.70 -3.92 -17.61
C LEU A 196 -31.48 -4.86 -16.68
N ARG A 197 -32.72 -4.50 -16.32
CA ARG A 197 -33.65 -5.38 -15.59
C ARG A 197 -34.04 -6.62 -16.36
N HIS A 198 -34.08 -6.55 -17.68
CA HIS A 198 -34.44 -7.70 -18.52
C HIS A 198 -33.22 -8.53 -18.92
N LEU A 199 -32.00 -7.96 -18.90
CA LEU A 199 -30.81 -8.60 -19.44
C LEU A 199 -30.54 -10.00 -18.87
N PRO A 200 -30.51 -10.26 -17.56
CA PRO A 200 -30.23 -11.61 -17.06
C PRO A 200 -31.41 -12.61 -17.18
N TYR A 201 -32.53 -12.19 -17.79
CA TYR A 201 -33.55 -13.11 -18.28
C TYR A 201 -33.34 -13.52 -19.74
N THR A 202 -32.49 -12.81 -20.48
CA THR A 202 -32.11 -13.22 -21.82
C THR A 202 -31.05 -14.31 -21.76
N ILE A 203 -30.95 -15.11 -22.82
CA ILE A 203 -29.96 -16.18 -22.91
C ILE A 203 -28.55 -15.58 -22.85
N GLU A 204 -28.32 -14.44 -23.49
CA GLU A 204 -27.06 -13.70 -23.46
C GLU A 204 -26.70 -13.30 -22.03
N GLY A 205 -27.64 -12.68 -21.30
CA GLY A 205 -27.40 -12.27 -19.93
C GLY A 205 -27.13 -13.45 -18.99
N GLN A 206 -27.83 -14.57 -19.13
CA GLN A 206 -27.58 -15.76 -18.30
C GLN A 206 -26.21 -16.40 -18.55
N LEU A 207 -25.70 -16.31 -19.77
CA LEU A 207 -24.40 -16.89 -20.13
C LEU A 207 -23.24 -15.94 -19.84
N GLN A 208 -23.47 -14.63 -19.93
CA GLN A 208 -22.45 -13.59 -19.73
C GLN A 208 -22.43 -13.02 -18.31
N LEU A 209 -23.53 -13.06 -17.56
CA LEU A 209 -23.62 -12.55 -16.19
C LEU A 209 -23.84 -13.70 -15.22
N ILE A 210 -22.87 -13.90 -14.35
CA ILE A 210 -22.90 -14.91 -13.30
C ILE A 210 -23.19 -14.20 -11.99
N LEU A 211 -24.28 -14.55 -11.35
CA LEU A 211 -24.68 -13.97 -10.07
C LEU A 211 -24.16 -14.88 -8.95
N GLY A 212 -23.33 -14.33 -8.06
CA GLY A 212 -22.78 -15.07 -6.92
C GLY A 212 -23.85 -15.45 -5.89
N ASP A 213 -23.52 -16.41 -5.02
CA ASP A 213 -24.46 -17.01 -4.05
C ASP A 213 -25.14 -16.00 -3.12
N ARG A 214 -24.42 -14.97 -2.67
CA ARG A 214 -25.00 -13.94 -1.78
C ARG A 214 -26.14 -13.20 -2.46
N VAL A 215 -25.92 -12.81 -3.71
CA VAL A 215 -26.91 -12.15 -4.56
C VAL A 215 -28.07 -13.12 -4.80
N SER A 216 -27.78 -14.39 -5.13
CA SER A 216 -28.81 -15.40 -5.38
C SER A 216 -29.68 -15.72 -4.15
N ILE A 217 -29.10 -15.73 -2.93
CA ILE A 217 -29.79 -16.03 -1.67
C ILE A 217 -30.70 -14.87 -1.22
N GLU A 218 -30.22 -13.62 -1.26
CA GLU A 218 -31.07 -12.45 -0.95
C GLU A 218 -32.30 -12.42 -1.84
N TYR A 219 -32.16 -12.81 -3.11
CA TYR A 219 -33.29 -12.93 -4.03
C TYR A 219 -34.25 -14.07 -3.69
N LYS A 220 -33.74 -15.26 -3.36
CA LYS A 220 -34.60 -16.39 -2.95
C LYS A 220 -35.45 -16.05 -1.71
N LYS A 221 -34.97 -15.16 -0.84
CA LYS A 221 -35.73 -14.69 0.34
C LYS A 221 -36.85 -13.70 -0.01
N LEU A 222 -36.68 -12.91 -1.08
CA LEU A 222 -37.65 -11.88 -1.49
C LEU A 222 -38.82 -12.42 -2.34
N ASN A 223 -38.68 -13.56 -3.00
CA ASN A 223 -39.75 -14.21 -3.78
C ASN A 223 -40.05 -15.62 -3.26
N LYS A 224 -41.10 -15.76 -2.44
CA LYS A 224 -41.49 -17.02 -1.76
C LYS A 224 -42.06 -18.12 -2.66
N SER A 225 -42.27 -17.89 -3.95
CA SER A 225 -42.73 -18.96 -4.86
C SER A 225 -42.59 -18.54 -6.32
N LEU A 226 -41.71 -19.24 -7.04
CA LEU A 226 -41.72 -19.57 -8.48
C LEU A 226 -40.33 -19.48 -9.10
N LEU A 227 -39.93 -20.61 -9.67
CA LEU A 227 -38.87 -20.73 -10.65
C LEU A 227 -39.11 -19.72 -11.80
N PHE A 228 -38.05 -19.03 -12.21
CA PHE A 228 -37.93 -18.18 -13.42
C PHE A 228 -38.51 -16.76 -13.41
N ASN A 229 -38.65 -16.08 -12.26
CA ASN A 229 -38.85 -14.62 -12.24
C ASN A 229 -37.84 -13.90 -11.33
N LEU A 230 -36.68 -13.50 -11.89
CA LEU A 230 -35.58 -12.74 -11.27
C LEU A 230 -35.69 -11.21 -11.50
N PRO A 231 -36.49 -10.39 -10.79
CA PRO A 231 -36.57 -8.95 -11.11
C PRO A 231 -35.23 -8.24 -10.84
N LEU A 232 -34.43 -8.05 -11.89
CA LEU A 232 -33.01 -7.63 -11.86
C LEU A 232 -32.78 -6.13 -11.72
N GLY A 233 -33.75 -5.41 -11.17
CA GLY A 233 -33.60 -4.00 -10.83
C GLY A 233 -32.66 -3.75 -9.65
N LEU A 234 -31.86 -4.74 -9.23
CA LEU A 234 -31.16 -4.78 -7.95
C LEU A 234 -29.70 -5.26 -8.03
N VAL A 235 -29.10 -5.63 -9.17
CA VAL A 235 -27.66 -6.02 -9.19
C VAL A 235 -26.77 -4.94 -9.76
N LEU A 236 -27.17 -4.33 -10.88
CA LEU A 236 -26.58 -3.14 -11.47
C LEU A 236 -27.72 -2.13 -11.65
N LYS A 237 -27.58 -0.91 -11.12
CA LYS A 237 -28.51 0.19 -11.38
C LYS A 237 -27.77 1.30 -12.11
N ILE A 238 -28.40 1.84 -13.14
CA ILE A 238 -27.98 3.04 -13.85
C ILE A 238 -28.57 4.23 -13.09
N ASN A 239 -27.71 5.15 -12.66
CA ASN A 239 -28.17 6.37 -12.01
C ASN A 239 -28.79 7.30 -13.08
N GLU A 240 -30.12 7.31 -13.20
CA GLU A 240 -30.82 8.15 -14.17
C GLU A 240 -30.79 9.63 -13.76
N GLU A 241 -29.99 10.41 -14.46
CA GLU A 241 -29.59 11.79 -14.13
C GLU A 241 -30.58 12.87 -14.66
N LYS A 242 -31.90 12.66 -14.56
CA LYS A 242 -32.89 13.52 -15.24
C LYS A 242 -33.76 14.42 -14.35
N SER A 243 -33.47 14.58 -13.07
CA SER A 243 -34.27 15.43 -12.18
C SER A 243 -33.62 16.80 -11.94
N LYS A 244 -34.41 17.89 -11.81
CA LYS A 244 -33.91 19.22 -11.38
C LYS A 244 -33.18 19.19 -10.02
N LYS A 245 -33.35 18.13 -9.23
CA LYS A 245 -32.59 17.90 -8.00
C LYS A 245 -31.11 17.62 -8.30
N ASP A 246 -30.80 17.19 -9.51
CA ASP A 246 -29.49 16.73 -9.94
C ASP A 246 -28.55 17.90 -10.26
N GLU A 247 -29.07 19.06 -10.69
CA GLU A 247 -28.24 20.28 -10.87
C GLU A 247 -27.68 20.78 -9.53
N LYS A 248 -28.52 20.86 -8.49
CA LYS A 248 -28.06 21.18 -7.13
C LYS A 248 -27.10 20.13 -6.58
N MET A 249 -27.29 18.87 -6.94
CA MET A 249 -26.39 17.79 -6.56
C MET A 249 -25.03 17.97 -7.26
N LYS A 250 -25.01 18.30 -8.56
CA LYS A 250 -23.78 18.58 -9.33
C LYS A 250 -22.98 19.74 -8.75
N GLU A 251 -23.63 20.85 -8.39
CA GLU A 251 -22.93 21.96 -7.72
C GLU A 251 -22.29 21.50 -6.40
N ARG A 252 -23.04 20.78 -5.56
CA ARG A 252 -22.51 20.23 -4.31
C ARG A 252 -21.33 19.29 -4.54
N GLU A 253 -21.35 18.50 -5.59
CA GLU A 253 -20.26 17.58 -5.92
C GLU A 253 -18.99 18.32 -6.35
N ILE A 254 -19.11 19.44 -7.07
CA ILE A 254 -17.96 20.27 -7.44
C ILE A 254 -17.27 20.83 -6.18
N PHE A 255 -18.06 21.29 -5.20
CA PHE A 255 -17.52 21.83 -3.96
C PHE A 255 -17.03 20.72 -3.02
N PHE A 256 -17.90 19.78 -2.67
CA PHE A 256 -17.60 18.82 -1.61
C PHE A 256 -16.95 17.54 -2.10
N GLY A 257 -16.98 17.26 -3.41
CA GLY A 257 -16.71 15.93 -3.92
C GLY A 257 -17.78 14.93 -3.48
N SER A 258 -17.62 13.71 -3.94
CA SER A 258 -18.43 12.58 -3.50
C SER A 258 -17.55 11.43 -3.05
N PRO A 259 -17.93 10.73 -1.98
CA PRO A 259 -17.25 9.51 -1.61
C PRO A 259 -17.45 8.45 -2.71
N ASN A 260 -16.41 7.65 -2.95
CA ASN A 260 -16.54 6.49 -3.82
C ASN A 260 -17.41 5.44 -3.10
N SER A 261 -18.45 4.94 -3.77
CA SER A 261 -19.36 3.94 -3.18
C SER A 261 -18.64 2.66 -2.75
N ASN A 262 -17.50 2.33 -3.37
CA ASN A 262 -16.70 1.16 -3.07
C ASN A 262 -15.86 1.29 -1.79
N PHE A 263 -15.87 2.45 -1.12
CA PHE A 263 -15.25 2.61 0.21
C PHE A 263 -16.07 1.97 1.32
N PHE A 264 -17.33 1.64 1.05
CA PHE A 264 -18.27 1.14 2.05
C PHE A 264 -18.61 -0.34 1.81
N GLU A 265 -19.04 -1.01 2.87
CA GLU A 265 -19.54 -2.37 2.78
C GLU A 265 -20.92 -2.40 2.11
N PRO A 266 -21.27 -3.48 1.37
CA PRO A 266 -20.50 -4.72 1.17
C PRO A 266 -19.48 -4.71 0.01
N GLN A 267 -19.39 -3.62 -0.76
CA GLN A 267 -18.53 -3.57 -1.96
C GLN A 267 -17.04 -3.66 -1.61
N PHE A 268 -16.64 -2.99 -0.53
CA PHE A 268 -15.24 -2.96 -0.13
C PHE A 268 -14.69 -4.35 0.21
N SER A 269 -15.41 -5.16 0.99
CA SER A 269 -15.00 -6.54 1.27
C SER A 269 -14.97 -7.44 0.03
N ALA A 270 -15.92 -7.29 -0.89
CA ALA A 270 -15.94 -8.04 -2.14
C ALA A 270 -14.74 -7.73 -3.04
N LEU A 271 -14.31 -6.47 -3.06
CA LEU A 271 -13.12 -6.03 -3.78
C LEU A 271 -11.83 -6.54 -3.12
N CYS A 272 -11.72 -6.42 -1.80
CA CYS A 272 -10.52 -6.86 -1.09
C CYS A 272 -10.31 -8.37 -1.11
N ALA A 273 -11.34 -9.18 -1.43
CA ALA A 273 -11.19 -10.62 -1.64
C ALA A 273 -10.26 -10.98 -2.82
N PHE A 274 -10.01 -10.05 -3.75
CA PHE A 274 -9.13 -10.23 -4.91
C PHE A 274 -7.74 -9.61 -4.72
N VAL A 275 -7.50 -8.92 -3.60
CA VAL A 275 -6.22 -8.25 -3.34
C VAL A 275 -5.36 -9.10 -2.41
N ASN A 276 -4.20 -9.52 -2.89
CA ASN A 276 -3.20 -10.21 -2.08
C ASN A 276 -2.30 -9.19 -1.37
N CYS A 277 -2.30 -9.21 -0.04
CA CYS A 277 -1.50 -8.29 0.76
C CYS A 277 -0.12 -8.85 1.10
N GLU A 278 0.91 -8.05 0.84
CA GLU A 278 2.29 -8.36 1.22
C GLU A 278 2.56 -8.00 2.69
N PRO A 279 3.39 -8.78 3.40
CA PRO A 279 3.76 -8.48 4.79
C PRO A 279 4.66 -7.24 4.87
N LEU A 280 4.37 -6.33 5.80
CA LEU A 280 5.07 -5.04 5.94
C LEU A 280 6.08 -4.94 7.07
N ASN A 281 6.20 -5.98 7.89
CA ASN A 281 7.00 -5.97 9.13
C ASN A 281 8.48 -5.58 8.92
N ASN A 282 8.99 -5.72 7.69
CA ASN A 282 10.37 -5.38 7.34
C ASN A 282 10.56 -3.93 6.86
N TYR A 283 9.49 -3.16 6.67
CA TYR A 283 9.52 -1.84 6.05
C TYR A 283 9.08 -0.73 7.00
N CYS A 284 7.96 -0.91 7.71
CA CYS A 284 7.47 0.04 8.71
C CYS A 284 6.90 -0.67 9.94
N SER A 285 7.13 -0.07 11.11
CA SER A 285 6.69 -0.58 12.41
C SER A 285 5.23 -0.23 12.73
N LEU A 286 4.71 0.80 12.08
CA LEU A 286 3.31 1.22 12.18
C LEU A 286 2.74 1.37 10.77
N PRO A 287 2.37 0.28 10.10
CA PRO A 287 1.75 0.35 8.79
C PRO A 287 0.39 1.06 8.89
N LEU A 288 -0.02 1.70 7.81
CA LEU A 288 -1.26 2.47 7.74
C LEU A 288 -2.19 1.90 6.69
N LYS A 289 -3.50 1.96 6.92
CA LYS A 289 -4.52 1.54 5.95
C LYS A 289 -5.43 2.72 5.60
N PRO A 290 -5.15 3.44 4.50
CA PRO A 290 -6.02 4.50 4.00
C PRO A 290 -7.43 3.97 3.68
N VAL A 291 -8.47 4.77 3.90
CA VAL A 291 -9.82 4.41 3.48
C VAL A 291 -9.82 4.17 1.96
N GLY A 292 -10.34 3.02 1.54
CA GLY A 292 -10.33 2.59 0.13
C GLY A 292 -9.14 1.73 -0.29
N GLN A 293 -8.16 1.48 0.59
CA GLN A 293 -7.04 0.56 0.33
C GLN A 293 -7.26 -0.77 1.07
N CYS A 294 -7.07 -1.91 0.39
CA CYS A 294 -7.35 -3.23 0.99
C CYS A 294 -6.26 -3.69 1.94
N CYS A 295 -5.02 -3.41 1.61
CA CYS A 295 -3.84 -3.76 2.40
C CYS A 295 -3.38 -2.58 3.23
N GLU A 296 -2.75 -2.87 4.37
CA GLU A 296 -1.91 -1.87 5.03
C GLU A 296 -0.72 -1.53 4.12
N GLN A 297 -0.16 -0.33 4.25
CA GLN A 297 0.96 0.21 3.47
C GLN A 297 1.83 1.13 4.32
N CYS A 298 3.11 1.23 3.97
CA CYS A 298 3.99 2.26 4.52
C CYS A 298 3.79 3.57 3.76
N GLY A 299 3.37 4.62 4.46
CA GLY A 299 2.99 5.88 3.83
C GLY A 299 2.69 7.01 4.83
N ALA A 300 1.98 8.02 4.36
CA ALA A 300 1.44 9.08 5.20
C ALA A 300 -0.04 9.30 4.84
N ILE A 301 -0.86 9.54 5.86
CA ILE A 301 -2.29 9.80 5.73
C ILE A 301 -2.62 11.06 6.52
N LEU A 302 -3.26 12.02 5.88
CA LEU A 302 -3.78 13.22 6.52
C LEU A 302 -5.28 13.27 6.28
N SER A 303 -6.05 13.16 7.36
CA SER A 303 -7.51 13.28 7.34
C SER A 303 -7.93 14.61 7.95
N PHE A 304 -8.94 15.27 7.37
CA PHE A 304 -9.44 16.55 7.86
C PHE A 304 -10.88 16.81 7.42
N ARG A 305 -11.65 17.54 8.24
CA ARG A 305 -13.00 18.00 7.88
C ARG A 305 -12.96 19.44 7.37
N GLN A 306 -13.72 19.75 6.33
CA GLN A 306 -13.82 21.13 5.83
C GLN A 306 -15.11 21.43 5.06
N ASN A 307 -15.89 22.41 5.51
CA ASN A 307 -17.22 22.72 4.95
C ASN A 307 -17.19 23.73 3.78
N THR A 308 -16.02 24.26 3.44
CA THR A 308 -15.85 25.26 2.38
C THR A 308 -14.78 24.86 1.36
N LEU A 309 -14.41 23.58 1.36
CA LEU A 309 -13.45 23.06 0.41
C LEU A 309 -14.05 23.16 -1.02
N ASN A 310 -13.24 23.54 -2.00
CA ASN A 310 -13.54 23.28 -3.40
C ASN A 310 -12.73 22.06 -3.83
N PHE A 311 -13.38 20.90 -3.90
CA PHE A 311 -12.76 19.60 -4.12
C PHE A 311 -12.08 19.53 -5.49
N THR A 312 -12.73 20.02 -6.54
CA THR A 312 -12.16 20.03 -7.90
C THR A 312 -10.89 20.86 -7.98
N LYS A 313 -10.89 22.09 -7.43
CA LYS A 313 -9.67 22.93 -7.37
C LYS A 313 -8.58 22.27 -6.53
N SER A 314 -8.94 21.61 -5.44
CA SER A 314 -7.98 20.90 -4.57
C SER A 314 -7.32 19.74 -5.33
N LEU A 315 -8.08 18.98 -6.13
CA LEU A 315 -7.56 17.94 -7.00
C LEU A 315 -6.61 18.51 -8.06
N GLU A 316 -6.90 19.66 -8.67
CA GLU A 316 -6.01 20.31 -9.63
C GLU A 316 -4.69 20.74 -8.99
N ILE A 317 -4.74 21.30 -7.76
CA ILE A 317 -3.54 21.63 -6.99
C ILE A 317 -2.70 20.38 -6.76
N ILE A 318 -3.32 19.26 -6.39
CA ILE A 318 -2.64 17.97 -6.20
C ILE A 318 -2.07 17.42 -7.51
N LYS A 319 -2.82 17.46 -8.61
CA LYS A 319 -2.34 17.05 -9.95
C LYS A 319 -1.09 17.85 -10.35
N LYS A 320 -1.16 19.18 -10.22
CA LYS A 320 -0.06 20.10 -10.55
C LYS A 320 1.15 19.89 -9.65
N TYR A 321 0.94 19.80 -8.34
CA TYR A 321 2.03 19.67 -7.38
C TYR A 321 2.62 18.26 -7.36
N GLY A 322 1.81 17.22 -7.58
CA GLY A 322 2.26 15.85 -7.76
C GLY A 322 3.19 15.69 -8.96
N LYS A 323 2.95 16.44 -10.05
CA LYS A 323 3.91 16.54 -11.17
C LYS A 323 5.25 17.12 -10.72
N LEU A 324 5.21 18.27 -10.04
CA LEU A 324 6.42 18.93 -9.52
C LEU A 324 7.22 18.02 -8.56
N ILE A 325 6.54 17.37 -7.62
CA ILE A 325 7.18 16.44 -6.66
C ILE A 325 7.97 15.35 -7.39
N LYS A 326 7.42 14.81 -8.49
CA LYS A 326 8.10 13.78 -9.28
C LYS A 326 9.23 14.34 -10.12
N ASP A 327 9.04 15.50 -10.73
CA ASP A 327 10.07 16.18 -11.53
C ASP A 327 11.30 16.54 -10.67
N PHE A 328 11.10 16.84 -9.38
CA PHE A 328 12.18 17.11 -8.41
C PHE A 328 12.64 15.89 -7.60
N GLU A 329 12.14 14.68 -7.91
CA GLU A 329 12.44 13.43 -7.19
C GLU A 329 12.24 13.53 -5.66
N TRP A 330 11.31 14.38 -5.21
CA TRP A 330 10.95 14.55 -3.80
C TRP A 330 10.17 13.38 -3.22
N LEU A 331 9.74 12.44 -4.05
CA LEU A 331 9.26 11.13 -3.63
C LEU A 331 9.81 10.06 -4.58
N PRO A 332 9.87 8.78 -4.16
CA PRO A 332 10.24 7.68 -5.05
C PRO A 332 9.36 7.64 -6.31
N LYS A 333 9.90 7.19 -7.45
CA LYS A 333 9.20 7.15 -8.74
C LYS A 333 7.87 6.37 -8.70
N ASP A 334 7.82 5.34 -7.85
CA ASP A 334 6.65 4.46 -7.67
C ASP A 334 5.67 4.93 -6.59
N SER A 335 5.91 6.12 -6.03
CA SER A 335 4.97 6.75 -5.11
C SER A 335 3.89 7.52 -5.87
N GLY A 336 2.77 7.71 -5.20
CA GLY A 336 1.79 8.66 -5.66
C GLY A 336 0.90 9.18 -4.54
N ILE A 337 0.10 10.17 -4.92
CA ILE A 337 -0.73 10.94 -4.02
C ILE A 337 -2.18 10.63 -4.37
N SER A 338 -3.00 10.33 -3.37
CA SER A 338 -4.45 10.22 -3.52
C SER A 338 -5.14 11.26 -2.65
N PHE A 339 -6.28 11.75 -3.14
CA PHE A 339 -7.13 12.70 -2.43
C PHE A 339 -8.59 12.35 -2.64
N VAL A 340 -9.28 12.04 -1.55
CA VAL A 340 -10.63 11.47 -1.59
C VAL A 340 -11.48 12.02 -0.46
N ARG A 341 -12.80 12.09 -0.67
CA ARG A 341 -13.79 12.21 0.39
C ARG A 341 -14.13 10.81 0.91
N ILE A 342 -14.14 10.63 2.22
CA ILE A 342 -14.22 9.29 2.86
C ILE A 342 -15.49 9.07 3.70
N ASP A 343 -16.40 10.04 3.71
CA ASP A 343 -17.69 9.94 4.40
C ASP A 343 -18.87 10.39 3.53
N ASN A 344 -20.07 10.05 3.99
CA ASN A 344 -21.34 10.45 3.39
C ASN A 344 -21.97 11.66 4.10
N ASP A 345 -21.27 12.30 5.05
CA ASP A 345 -21.78 13.48 5.76
C ASP A 345 -21.60 14.73 4.89
N ASP A 346 -22.70 15.27 4.38
CA ASP A 346 -22.70 16.47 3.56
C ASP A 346 -22.50 17.76 4.36
N PHE A 347 -22.69 17.73 5.68
CA PHE A 347 -22.54 18.92 6.52
C PHE A 347 -21.11 19.12 6.96
N HIS A 348 -20.39 18.04 7.28
CA HIS A 348 -19.01 18.08 7.73
C HIS A 348 -18.14 17.10 6.95
N PRO A 349 -17.97 17.26 5.63
CA PRO A 349 -17.31 16.26 4.81
C PRO A 349 -15.87 16.00 5.29
N LEU A 350 -15.53 14.72 5.41
CA LEU A 350 -14.23 14.24 5.81
C LEU A 350 -13.41 13.87 4.58
N TYR A 351 -12.26 14.52 4.45
CA TYR A 351 -11.31 14.29 3.38
C TYR A 351 -10.11 13.51 3.89
N GLN A 352 -9.46 12.80 2.97
CA GLN A 352 -8.23 12.09 3.20
C GLN A 352 -7.27 12.38 2.05
N ILE A 353 -6.08 12.86 2.40
CA ILE A 353 -4.91 12.84 1.53
C ILE A 353 -4.09 11.62 1.96
N SER A 354 -3.61 10.83 1.01
CA SER A 354 -2.61 9.82 1.32
C SER A 354 -1.47 9.82 0.31
N ILE A 355 -0.26 9.65 0.81
CA ILE A 355 0.94 9.44 0.00
C ILE A 355 1.38 8.00 0.26
N LEU A 356 1.33 7.21 -0.81
CA LEU A 356 1.56 5.78 -0.77
C LEU A 356 2.66 5.43 -1.76
N ASN A 357 3.38 4.36 -1.45
CA ASN A 357 4.36 3.80 -2.34
C ASN A 357 3.88 2.45 -2.86
N LYS A 358 4.03 2.20 -4.17
CA LYS A 358 3.72 0.87 -4.72
C LYS A 358 4.58 -0.23 -4.08
N HIS A 359 5.81 0.10 -3.69
CA HIS A 359 6.71 -0.82 -3.01
C HIS A 359 7.26 -0.20 -1.71
N SER A 360 7.04 -0.88 -0.59
CA SER A 360 7.35 -0.35 0.76
C SER A 360 8.85 -0.16 1.04
N SER A 361 9.74 -0.72 0.20
CA SER A 361 11.20 -0.61 0.37
C SER A 361 11.75 0.82 0.30
N ASN A 362 11.07 1.71 -0.44
CA ASN A 362 11.57 3.07 -0.69
C ASN A 362 10.87 4.09 0.21
N TYR A 363 10.23 3.64 1.29
CA TYR A 363 9.54 4.51 2.24
C TYR A 363 10.54 5.33 3.10
N ASN A 364 10.31 6.64 3.18
CA ASN A 364 11.03 7.54 4.07
C ASN A 364 10.00 8.39 4.85
N GLU A 365 9.95 8.20 6.16
CA GLU A 365 8.96 8.83 7.04
C GLU A 365 8.99 10.36 6.94
N ASN A 366 10.15 10.98 7.16
CA ASN A 366 10.31 12.44 7.14
C ASN A 366 9.89 13.05 5.81
N GLN A 367 10.28 12.40 4.71
CA GLN A 367 9.95 12.87 3.36
C GLN A 367 8.45 12.81 3.09
N PHE A 368 7.80 11.68 3.39
CA PHE A 368 6.36 11.50 3.15
C PHE A 368 5.52 12.43 4.05
N CYS A 369 5.88 12.58 5.33
CA CYS A 369 5.19 13.48 6.25
C CYS A 369 5.36 14.96 5.89
N SER A 370 6.54 15.37 5.43
CA SER A 370 6.77 16.76 5.00
C SER A 370 5.96 17.07 3.75
N VAL A 371 5.97 16.18 2.75
CA VAL A 371 5.26 16.39 1.49
C VAL A 371 3.74 16.45 1.70
N ILE A 372 3.17 15.59 2.54
CA ILE A 372 1.72 15.63 2.79
C ILE A 372 1.27 16.92 3.48
N TRP A 373 2.10 17.45 4.38
CA TRP A 373 1.86 18.75 5.00
C TRP A 373 1.91 19.90 3.99
N ASP A 374 2.90 19.88 3.10
CA ASP A 374 3.04 20.91 2.08
C ASP A 374 1.88 20.89 1.07
N ILE A 375 1.39 19.69 0.69
CA ILE A 375 0.17 19.54 -0.10
C ILE A 375 -1.01 20.18 0.61
N PHE A 376 -1.23 19.84 1.88
CA PHE A 376 -2.35 20.36 2.65
C PHE A 376 -2.30 21.89 2.77
N LYS A 377 -1.12 22.47 3.06
CA LYS A 377 -0.93 23.93 3.10
C LYS A 377 -1.29 24.59 1.75
N ARG A 378 -0.90 23.98 0.63
CA ARG A 378 -1.23 24.50 -0.71
C ARG A 378 -2.72 24.42 -1.02
N ILE A 379 -3.39 23.33 -0.63
CA ILE A 379 -4.85 23.21 -0.73
C ILE A 379 -5.51 24.34 0.07
N GLN A 380 -5.09 24.56 1.31
CA GLN A 380 -5.62 25.63 2.15
C GLN A 380 -5.40 27.02 1.54
N GLN A 381 -4.20 27.30 1.04
CA GLN A 381 -3.87 28.58 0.37
C GLN A 381 -4.67 28.80 -0.92
N GLY A 382 -4.86 27.74 -1.71
CA GLY A 382 -5.63 27.81 -2.96
C GLY A 382 -7.13 28.05 -2.75
N ILE A 383 -7.66 27.66 -1.58
CA ILE A 383 -9.06 27.90 -1.20
C ILE A 383 -9.22 29.27 -0.53
N ASN A 384 -8.31 29.59 0.40
CA ASN A 384 -8.37 30.77 1.24
C ASN A 384 -7.27 31.77 0.87
N SER A 385 -7.26 32.25 -0.38
CA SER A 385 -6.25 33.22 -0.87
C SER A 385 -6.16 34.52 -0.04
N HIS A 386 -7.08 34.74 0.90
CA HIS A 386 -7.18 35.93 1.73
C HIS A 386 -7.02 35.70 3.25
N LEU A 387 -6.84 34.46 3.72
CA LEU A 387 -6.66 34.19 5.16
C LEU A 387 -5.37 33.39 5.39
N PRO A 388 -4.34 33.98 6.03
CA PRO A 388 -3.20 33.23 6.51
C PRO A 388 -3.68 32.34 7.66
N VAL A 389 -4.01 31.09 7.36
CA VAL A 389 -4.30 30.10 8.40
C VAL A 389 -2.95 29.64 8.96
N GLU A 390 -2.45 30.35 9.96
CA GLU A 390 -1.32 29.90 10.78
C GLU A 390 -1.82 28.80 11.71
N TYR A 391 -1.71 27.54 11.25
CA TYR A 391 -2.05 26.38 12.07
C TYR A 391 -0.91 26.14 13.06
N GLN A 392 -1.13 26.47 14.33
CA GLN A 392 -0.27 26.02 15.43
C GLN A 392 -0.86 24.72 16.00
N PRO A 393 -0.18 23.56 15.87
CA PRO A 393 -0.62 22.34 16.53
C PRO A 393 -0.47 22.53 18.05
N SER A 394 -1.53 22.92 18.75
CA SER A 394 -1.51 22.96 20.22
C SER A 394 -1.65 21.52 20.73
N ALA A 395 -0.59 21.00 21.33
CA ALA A 395 -0.51 19.62 21.82
C ALA A 395 -1.40 19.32 23.05
N GLU A 396 -2.17 20.28 23.57
CA GLU A 396 -2.76 20.17 24.92
C GLU A 396 -4.29 20.37 25.01
N ASN A 397 -5.03 20.57 23.91
CA ASN A 397 -6.49 20.74 23.97
C ASN A 397 -7.19 19.91 22.88
N GLU A 398 -7.42 18.62 23.15
CA GLU A 398 -8.05 17.67 22.22
C GLU A 398 -9.54 17.94 21.93
N ASP A 399 -10.23 18.78 22.72
CA ASP A 399 -11.70 18.78 22.73
C ASP A 399 -12.42 19.92 21.98
N LYS A 400 -11.74 20.87 21.34
CA LYS A 400 -12.44 22.09 20.81
C LYS A 400 -12.05 22.64 19.43
N PHE A 401 -11.38 21.87 18.58
CA PHE A 401 -11.13 22.35 17.21
C PHE A 401 -12.12 21.77 16.19
N TYR A 402 -12.82 22.67 15.49
CA TYR A 402 -13.70 22.40 14.34
C TYR A 402 -12.99 21.76 13.13
N PHE A 403 -11.69 21.52 13.24
CA PHE A 403 -10.87 20.85 12.25
C PHE A 403 -10.33 19.56 12.87
N ASP A 404 -11.01 18.44 12.61
CA ASP A 404 -10.53 17.10 12.97
C ASP A 404 -9.35 16.70 12.08
N LEU A 405 -8.23 17.43 12.23
CA LEU A 405 -7.02 17.27 11.45
C LEU A 405 -6.13 16.20 12.10
N LYS A 406 -6.09 15.03 11.47
CA LYS A 406 -5.34 13.87 11.95
C LYS A 406 -4.28 13.51 10.91
N LEU A 407 -3.03 13.80 11.24
CA LEU A 407 -1.88 13.30 10.48
C LEU A 407 -1.38 12.00 11.12
N LYS A 408 -1.25 10.96 10.30
CA LYS A 408 -0.61 9.69 10.66
C LYS A 408 0.50 9.42 9.66
N CYS A 409 1.69 9.13 10.16
CA CYS A 409 2.80 8.67 9.36
C CYS A 409 3.20 7.27 9.79
N SER A 410 3.56 6.42 8.83
CA SER A 410 4.13 5.13 9.17
C SER A 410 5.50 5.33 9.81
N ARG A 411 5.75 4.67 10.93
CA ARG A 411 7.06 4.78 11.56
C ARG A 411 8.01 3.81 10.87
N GLN A 412 9.07 4.31 10.25
CA GLN A 412 10.04 3.42 9.56
C GLN A 412 10.61 2.43 10.59
N VAL A 413 10.68 1.13 10.26
CA VAL A 413 11.38 0.19 11.14
C VAL A 413 12.83 0.61 11.10
N GLY A 414 13.28 1.19 12.20
CA GLY A 414 14.70 1.42 12.38
C GLY A 414 15.40 0.08 12.34
N ILE A 415 16.19 -0.14 11.28
CA ILE A 415 17.62 -0.22 11.52
C ILE A 415 17.90 1.01 12.38
N ILE A 416 17.83 0.89 13.72
CA ILE A 416 18.09 1.97 14.67
C ILE A 416 19.26 2.72 14.07
N HIS A 417 19.06 3.98 13.68
CA HIS A 417 20.02 4.70 12.85
C HIS A 417 21.39 4.46 13.48
N PHE A 418 22.17 3.54 12.89
CA PHE A 418 23.45 3.16 13.48
C PHE A 418 24.29 4.45 13.52
N LYS A 419 24.02 5.37 12.58
CA LYS A 419 24.53 6.75 12.53
C LYS A 419 24.19 7.66 13.72
N GLU A 420 23.09 7.46 14.45
CA GLU A 420 22.80 8.23 15.68
C GLU A 420 23.29 7.50 16.93
N LEU A 421 23.12 6.17 16.97
CA LEU A 421 23.54 5.36 18.10
C LEU A 421 25.08 5.24 18.19
N VAL A 422 25.80 5.28 17.06
CA VAL A 422 27.27 5.27 16.99
C VAL A 422 27.88 6.51 17.65
N PRO A 423 27.47 7.76 17.36
CA PRO A 423 27.96 8.94 18.08
C PRO A 423 27.70 8.85 19.60
N TRP A 424 26.52 8.38 20.02
CA TRP A 424 26.21 8.22 21.45
C TRP A 424 27.06 7.13 22.09
N LEU A 425 27.30 6.00 21.41
CA LEU A 425 28.24 4.97 21.86
C LEU A 425 29.67 5.51 21.93
N PHE A 426 30.13 6.26 20.91
CA PHE A 426 31.44 6.90 20.90
C PHE A 426 31.59 7.92 22.03
N LEU A 427 30.57 8.77 22.26
CA LEU A 427 30.54 9.71 23.39
C LEU A 427 30.55 8.97 24.72
N GLY A 428 29.78 7.88 24.85
CA GLY A 428 29.80 7.02 26.03
C GLY A 428 31.18 6.40 26.29
N ILE A 429 31.87 5.94 25.24
CA ILE A 429 33.23 5.41 25.33
C ILE A 429 34.23 6.52 25.73
N ILE A 430 34.18 7.69 25.10
CA ILE A 430 35.05 8.83 25.41
C ILE A 430 34.83 9.28 26.86
N PHE A 431 33.57 9.42 27.29
CA PHE A 431 33.22 9.78 28.66
C PHE A 431 33.74 8.73 29.65
N GLY A 432 33.59 7.44 29.34
CA GLY A 432 34.15 6.34 30.14
C GLY A 432 35.67 6.42 30.28
N VAL A 433 36.40 6.70 29.19
CA VAL A 433 37.86 6.86 29.22
C VAL A 433 38.28 8.08 30.04
N VAL A 434 37.60 9.22 29.86
CA VAL A 434 37.87 10.45 30.64
C VAL A 434 37.61 10.22 32.12
N LEU A 435 36.51 9.54 32.47
CA LEU A 435 36.20 9.18 33.86
C LEU A 435 37.29 8.29 34.45
N ILE A 436 37.73 7.25 33.73
CA ILE A 436 38.82 6.36 34.17
C ILE A 436 40.12 7.14 34.39
N LEU A 437 40.47 8.06 33.49
CA LEU A 437 41.66 8.89 33.61
C LEU A 437 41.55 9.90 34.76
N ALA A 438 40.38 10.51 34.97
CA ALA A 438 40.12 11.41 36.08
C ALA A 438 40.22 10.68 37.43
N VAL A 439 39.59 9.51 37.55
CA VAL A 439 39.69 8.65 38.74
C VAL A 439 41.14 8.22 38.97
N ARG A 440 41.87 7.83 37.91
CA ARG A 440 43.30 7.46 38.02
C ARG A 440 44.18 8.63 38.46
N SER A 441 43.91 9.83 37.96
CA SER A 441 44.62 11.06 38.32
C SER A 441 44.36 11.41 39.79
N GLU A 442 43.09 11.39 40.21
CA GLU A 442 42.69 11.67 41.59
C GLU A 442 43.25 10.61 42.56
N TYR A 443 43.25 9.34 42.16
CA TYR A 443 43.88 8.26 42.89
C TYR A 443 45.38 8.51 43.14
N ARG A 444 46.11 9.03 42.15
CA ARG A 444 47.52 9.39 42.34
C ARG A 444 47.69 10.57 43.29
N ARG A 445 46.87 11.61 43.19
CA ARG A 445 47.01 12.83 44.01
C ARG A 445 46.50 12.68 45.44
N ASN A 446 45.47 11.87 45.67
CA ASN A 446 44.77 11.82 46.95
C ASN A 446 45.03 10.50 47.72
N PRO A 447 45.87 10.52 48.77
CA PRO A 447 46.21 9.32 49.53
C PRO A 447 45.01 8.71 50.27
N ARG A 448 43.99 9.50 50.61
CA ARG A 448 42.76 9.00 51.27
C ARG A 448 41.94 8.13 50.32
N LEU A 449 41.85 8.51 49.04
CA LEU A 449 41.15 7.72 48.03
C LEU A 449 41.86 6.38 47.79
N ARG A 450 43.20 6.34 47.86
CA ARG A 450 43.97 5.09 47.77
C ARG A 450 43.67 4.15 48.92
N LEU A 451 43.65 4.66 50.15
CA LEU A 451 43.32 3.88 51.33
C LEU A 451 41.88 3.37 51.26
N PHE A 452 40.92 4.22 50.86
CA PHE A 452 39.53 3.81 50.68
C PHE A 452 39.36 2.71 49.62
N ILE A 453 40.00 2.84 48.46
CA ILE A 453 39.95 1.81 47.41
C ILE A 453 40.66 0.54 47.86
N ALA A 454 41.81 0.64 48.55
CA ALA A 454 42.52 -0.51 49.09
C ALA A 454 41.69 -1.23 50.17
N GLU A 455 40.98 -0.51 51.02
CA GLU A 455 40.13 -1.05 52.08
C GLU A 455 38.84 -1.66 51.52
N SER A 456 38.23 -1.02 50.52
CA SER A 456 37.07 -1.56 49.79
C SER A 456 37.42 -2.84 49.02
N LEU A 457 38.55 -2.85 48.29
CA LEU A 457 39.03 -4.06 47.60
C LEU A 457 39.46 -5.16 48.57
N ARG A 458 39.93 -4.80 49.77
CA ARG A 458 40.26 -5.75 50.84
C ARG A 458 39.01 -6.42 51.41
N ASN A 459 37.89 -5.71 51.49
CA ASN A 459 36.62 -6.28 51.97
C ASN A 459 35.96 -7.27 51.00
N GLU A 460 36.20 -7.16 49.70
CA GLU A 460 35.54 -8.04 48.73
C GLU A 460 36.33 -9.30 48.31
N ARG A 461 37.65 -9.38 48.58
CA ARG A 461 38.46 -10.53 48.11
C ARG A 461 39.27 -11.29 49.15
N PHE A 462 39.23 -10.92 50.42
CA PHE A 462 39.67 -11.84 51.47
C PHE A 462 38.46 -12.58 52.04
N LEU A 463 38.04 -13.61 51.31
CA LEU A 463 37.54 -14.83 51.96
C LEU A 463 38.48 -15.12 53.13
N ASN A 464 37.91 -15.24 54.34
CA ASN A 464 38.59 -15.52 55.59
C ASN A 464 39.70 -16.59 55.46
N ILE A 465 40.91 -16.20 55.07
CA ILE A 465 42.08 -17.05 55.24
C ILE A 465 42.46 -16.87 56.71
N ASN A 466 41.84 -17.69 57.56
CA ASN A 466 42.25 -17.86 58.95
C ASN A 466 43.64 -18.52 58.95
N VAL A 467 44.70 -17.71 58.89
CA VAL A 467 46.06 -18.18 59.09
C VAL A 467 46.24 -18.45 60.59
N LYS A 468 46.00 -19.70 61.02
CA LYS A 468 46.42 -20.17 62.34
C LYS A 468 47.92 -20.41 62.32
N TRP A 469 48.67 -19.50 62.93
CA TRP A 469 50.08 -19.72 63.22
C TRP A 469 50.22 -20.82 64.28
N ARG A 470 50.64 -22.03 63.87
CA ARG A 470 51.14 -23.04 64.80
C ARG A 470 52.62 -22.79 65.03
N ARG A 471 52.98 -22.49 66.28
CA ARG A 471 54.38 -22.48 66.72
C ARG A 471 54.80 -23.94 66.89
N GLY A 472 55.59 -24.45 65.96
CA GLY A 472 56.13 -25.80 66.02
C GLY A 472 57.33 -25.90 65.10
N THR A 473 58.48 -26.18 65.71
CA THR A 473 59.76 -26.42 65.06
C THR A 473 59.65 -27.52 63.99
N ASN A 474 60.26 -27.23 62.85
CA ASN A 474 60.51 -28.07 61.66
C ASN A 474 59.53 -27.94 60.50
N GLU A 475 60.16 -27.83 59.34
CA GLU A 475 59.69 -27.60 57.98
C GLU A 475 58.55 -28.53 57.57
N ASN A 476 57.42 -27.93 57.18
CA ASN A 476 56.65 -28.19 55.96
C ASN A 476 55.29 -27.47 56.06
N VAL A 477 55.05 -26.52 55.16
CA VAL A 477 53.79 -25.76 55.07
C VAL A 477 52.84 -26.52 54.15
N GLU A 478 51.92 -27.28 54.72
CA GLU A 478 50.79 -27.83 53.96
C GLU A 478 49.64 -26.82 53.93
N ILE A 479 49.22 -26.43 52.73
CA ILE A 479 48.04 -25.58 52.50
C ILE A 479 46.80 -26.49 52.58
N PRO A 480 45.80 -26.20 53.44
CA PRO A 480 44.61 -27.03 53.53
C PRO A 480 43.72 -26.85 52.28
N THR A 481 43.71 -27.85 51.39
CA THR A 481 42.68 -28.00 50.35
C THR A 481 41.50 -28.76 50.92
N ASN A 482 40.61 -28.07 51.64
CA ASN A 482 39.31 -28.63 51.99
C ASN A 482 38.22 -27.58 51.74
N TRP A 483 37.81 -27.47 50.47
CA TRP A 483 36.58 -26.81 50.10
C TRP A 483 35.53 -27.88 49.83
N ASN A 484 34.76 -28.21 50.87
CA ASN A 484 33.67 -29.18 50.77
C ASN A 484 32.39 -28.44 50.35
N GLY A 485 32.23 -28.24 49.05
CA GLY A 485 31.03 -27.68 48.44
C GLY A 485 30.36 -28.72 47.58
N ASN A 486 29.53 -29.58 48.20
CA ASN A 486 28.61 -30.45 47.48
C ASN A 486 27.55 -29.59 46.78
N ASN A 487 27.78 -29.28 45.52
CA ASN A 487 26.76 -29.00 44.52
C ASN A 487 27.34 -29.40 43.17
N GLU A 488 26.82 -30.49 42.61
CA GLU A 488 27.12 -30.99 41.27
C GLU A 488 26.85 -29.88 40.24
N ILE A 489 27.93 -29.23 39.80
CA ILE A 489 27.97 -28.42 38.60
C ILE A 489 29.16 -28.93 37.80
N ASN A 490 28.84 -29.65 36.73
CA ASN A 490 29.69 -30.16 35.66
C ASN A 490 31.14 -29.62 35.64
N ASP A 491 32.07 -30.43 36.15
CA ASP A 491 33.47 -30.05 36.43
C ASP A 491 34.28 -29.65 35.18
N GLN A 492 33.87 -30.06 33.99
CA GLN A 492 34.63 -29.76 32.77
C GLN A 492 34.55 -28.28 32.34
N THR A 493 33.43 -27.59 32.63
CA THR A 493 33.26 -26.18 32.26
C THR A 493 33.94 -25.23 33.25
N ARG A 494 34.07 -25.67 34.52
CA ARG A 494 34.76 -24.91 35.57
C ARG A 494 36.27 -24.93 35.43
N ILE A 495 36.87 -26.06 35.05
CA ILE A 495 38.32 -26.18 34.87
C ILE A 495 38.81 -25.31 33.69
N ASN A 496 38.04 -25.21 32.60
CA ASN A 496 38.41 -24.40 31.44
C ASN A 496 38.21 -22.89 31.67
N LEU A 497 37.20 -22.49 32.45
CA LEU A 497 36.99 -21.06 32.77
C LEU A 497 38.03 -20.56 33.78
N PHE A 498 38.38 -21.38 34.78
CA PHE A 498 39.39 -20.99 35.77
C PHE A 498 40.80 -20.98 35.17
N SER A 499 41.20 -21.98 34.36
CA SER A 499 42.55 -22.00 33.77
C SER A 499 42.79 -20.83 32.80
N THR A 500 41.77 -20.44 32.04
CA THR A 500 41.86 -19.32 31.08
C THR A 500 41.91 -17.97 31.81
N VAL A 501 41.13 -17.79 32.88
CA VAL A 501 41.10 -16.54 33.64
C VAL A 501 42.32 -16.41 34.56
N THR A 502 42.78 -17.47 35.22
CA THR A 502 43.99 -17.39 36.08
C THR A 502 45.27 -17.31 35.25
N GLY A 503 45.33 -17.95 34.08
CA GLY A 503 46.44 -17.81 33.13
C GLY A 503 46.59 -16.35 32.68
N SER A 504 45.48 -15.75 32.23
CA SER A 504 45.46 -14.37 31.71
C SER A 504 45.76 -13.33 32.80
N VAL A 505 45.27 -13.54 34.02
CA VAL A 505 45.55 -12.64 35.15
C VAL A 505 46.99 -12.81 35.65
N SER A 506 47.54 -14.02 35.71
CA SER A 506 48.95 -14.21 36.10
C SER A 506 49.92 -13.63 35.07
N GLU A 507 49.61 -13.72 33.77
CA GLU A 507 50.42 -13.15 32.70
C GLU A 507 50.35 -11.61 32.71
N PHE A 508 49.18 -11.04 32.96
CA PHE A 508 49.00 -9.59 33.09
C PHE A 508 49.71 -9.04 34.33
N VAL A 509 49.60 -9.72 35.48
CA VAL A 509 50.28 -9.32 36.71
C VAL A 509 51.79 -9.46 36.57
N ASN A 510 52.31 -10.55 35.98
CA ASN A 510 53.75 -10.70 35.74
C ASN A 510 54.28 -9.67 34.73
N LYS A 511 53.55 -9.33 33.66
CA LYS A 511 53.94 -8.26 32.73
C LYS A 511 53.88 -6.87 33.36
N ALA A 512 52.92 -6.61 34.25
CA ALA A 512 52.80 -5.33 34.94
C ALA A 512 53.92 -5.12 35.97
N PHE A 513 54.28 -6.17 36.73
CA PHE A 513 55.37 -6.11 37.72
C PHE A 513 56.77 -6.11 37.10
N LEU A 514 57.00 -6.87 36.01
CA LEU A 514 58.27 -6.80 35.27
C LEU A 514 58.48 -5.45 34.58
N LYS A 515 57.40 -4.76 34.19
CA LYS A 515 57.47 -3.44 33.57
C LYS A 515 57.63 -2.31 34.59
N SER A 516 57.18 -2.49 35.84
CA SER A 516 57.51 -1.53 36.91
C SER A 516 58.94 -1.69 37.40
N ALA A 517 59.45 -2.92 37.53
CA ALA A 517 60.85 -3.15 37.94
C ALA A 517 61.88 -2.60 36.94
N LYS A 518 61.57 -2.60 35.63
CA LYS A 518 62.42 -2.00 34.58
C LYS A 518 62.36 -0.46 34.49
N ILE A 519 61.38 0.16 35.11
CA ILE A 519 61.27 1.63 35.13
C ILE A 519 62.12 2.18 36.28
N ASP A 520 62.18 1.48 37.41
CA ASP A 520 62.99 1.90 38.56
C ASP A 520 64.52 1.75 38.29
N GLU A 521 64.97 0.74 37.54
CA GLU A 521 66.39 0.59 37.12
C GLU A 521 66.87 1.68 36.12
N ASN A 522 65.96 2.25 35.32
CA ASN A 522 66.32 3.31 34.37
C ASN A 522 66.26 4.71 34.99
N GLU A 523 65.61 4.89 36.15
CA GLU A 523 65.62 6.15 36.90
C GLU A 523 66.88 6.26 37.78
N GLU A 524 67.44 5.16 38.30
CA GLU A 524 68.74 5.18 39.02
C GLU A 524 69.95 5.44 38.11
N LEU A 525 69.91 5.06 36.82
CA LEU A 525 71.00 5.33 35.87
C LEU A 525 71.03 6.79 35.36
N LEU A 526 69.96 7.55 35.54
CA LEU A 526 69.89 8.96 35.14
C LEU A 526 70.26 9.93 36.28
N GLU A 527 70.41 9.45 37.52
CA GLU A 527 70.87 10.27 38.66
C GLU A 527 72.40 10.18 38.91
N GLU A 528 73.13 9.29 38.22
CA GLU A 528 74.61 9.23 38.27
C GLU A 528 75.32 9.99 37.13
N GLU A 529 74.61 10.50 36.11
CA GLU A 529 75.21 11.36 35.06
C GLU A 529 75.17 12.88 35.38
N ASP A 530 74.56 13.28 36.50
CA ASP A 530 74.47 14.68 36.96
C ASP A 530 75.19 14.96 38.31
N LYS A 531 76.21 14.15 38.63
CA LYS A 531 77.24 14.45 39.66
C LYS A 531 78.63 14.27 39.07
#